data_AF-A0A969EW53-F1
#
_entry.id   AF-A0A969EW53-F1
#
_cell.length_a   1.000
_cell.length_b   1.000
_cell.length_c   1.000
_cell.angle_alpha   90.00
_cell.angle_beta   90.00
_cell.angle_gamma   90.00
#
_symmetry.space_group_name_H-M   'P 1'
#
loop_
_entity.id
_entity.type
_entity.pdbx_description
1 polymer ?
#
loop_
_entity_poly.entity_id
_entity_poly.type
_entity_poly.pdbx_seq_one_letter_code
_entity_poly.pdbx_strand_id
1 'polypeptide(L)'
;MTITQVIDDGIEFFTIDLTGESGMSESGLARLCGVHRKAIQKLLFKLSLATSPLAECLEPYRGKDLELRLRGKNNHRIIRSDVCAAIIEYYTYEARIKQPQATFAFRKFAKLGIERWIQGITGWQPTLAEPTIAQLKKSIRSLSRSQLIVMSSTTT
;
A
#
# COMPACT_ATOMS: atom_id res chain seq x y z
N MET A 1 14.30 -12.43 4.36
CA MET A 1 13.35 -11.78 3.45
C MET A 1 13.26 -10.32 3.88
N THR A 2 13.65 -9.40 3.02
CA THR A 2 13.53 -7.95 3.28
C THR A 2 12.17 -7.48 2.80
N ILE A 3 11.64 -6.49 3.50
CA ILE A 3 10.39 -5.84 3.12
C ILE A 3 10.61 -4.34 3.09
N THR A 4 10.25 -3.75 1.96
CA THR A 4 10.15 -2.31 1.84
C THR A 4 8.83 -1.86 2.45
N GLN A 5 8.90 -0.96 3.43
CA GLN A 5 7.75 -0.28 4.01
C GLN A 5 7.81 1.20 3.62
N VAL A 6 6.70 1.72 3.09
CA VAL A 6 6.53 3.14 2.78
C VAL A 6 5.26 3.64 3.46
N ILE A 7 5.34 4.82 4.07
CA ILE A 7 4.17 5.49 4.65
C ILE A 7 3.89 6.73 3.80
N ASP A 8 2.68 6.78 3.22
CA ASP A 8 2.18 7.92 2.45
C ASP A 8 0.78 8.26 2.93
N ASP A 9 0.53 9.53 3.27
CA ASP A 9 -0.73 10.00 3.89
C ASP A 9 -1.18 9.15 5.11
N GLY A 10 -0.20 8.71 5.90
CA GLY A 10 -0.39 7.82 7.05
C GLY A 10 -0.75 6.38 6.69
N ILE A 11 -0.91 6.03 5.41
CA ILE A 11 -1.20 4.69 4.92
C ILE A 11 0.13 3.94 4.76
N GLU A 12 0.21 2.76 5.38
CA GLU A 12 1.40 1.92 5.33
C GLU A 12 1.28 0.93 4.18
N PHE A 13 2.19 1.06 3.21
CA PHE A 13 2.35 0.18 2.07
C PHE A 13 3.56 -0.71 2.26
N PHE A 14 3.45 -1.94 1.79
CA PHE A 14 4.47 -2.96 1.96
C PHE A 14 4.71 -3.67 0.63
N THR A 15 5.97 -3.95 0.31
CA THR A 15 6.37 -4.78 -0.84
C THR A 15 7.51 -5.69 -0.43
N ILE A 16 7.35 -6.98 -0.70
CA ILE A 16 8.39 -7.97 -0.52
C ILE A 16 9.39 -7.83 -1.67
N ASP A 17 10.62 -7.45 -1.37
CA ASP A 17 11.61 -7.08 -2.39
C ASP A 17 11.91 -8.23 -3.37
N LEU A 18 11.87 -9.48 -2.89
CA LEU A 18 12.19 -10.66 -3.70
C LEU A 18 11.06 -11.05 -4.66
N THR A 19 9.79 -10.97 -4.21
CA THR A 19 8.64 -11.50 -4.95
C THR A 19 7.82 -10.40 -5.63
N GLY A 20 7.99 -9.14 -5.22
CA GLY A 20 7.13 -8.03 -5.60
C GLY A 20 5.73 -8.08 -4.98
N GLU A 21 5.41 -9.11 -4.19
CA GLU A 21 4.14 -9.21 -3.50
C GLU A 21 3.96 -8.02 -2.57
N SER A 22 2.81 -7.37 -2.69
CA SER A 22 2.56 -6.09 -2.04
C SER A 22 1.26 -6.10 -1.25
N GLY A 23 1.12 -5.19 -0.31
CA GLY A 23 -0.02 -5.11 0.56
C GLY A 23 -0.08 -3.83 1.38
N MET A 24 -1.09 -3.75 2.23
CA MET A 24 -1.30 -2.63 3.17
C MET A 24 -1.53 -3.17 4.57
N SER A 25 -1.23 -2.36 5.60
CA SER A 25 -1.67 -2.70 6.95
C SER A 25 -3.21 -2.60 7.08
N GLU A 26 -3.81 -3.31 8.04
CA GLU A 26 -5.24 -3.16 8.34
C GLU A 26 -5.63 -1.69 8.59
N SER A 27 -4.78 -0.93 9.28
CA SER A 27 -5.00 0.48 9.58
C SER A 27 -4.89 1.36 8.33
N GLY A 28 -3.91 1.08 7.47
CA GLY A 28 -3.74 1.76 6.19
C GLY A 28 -4.94 1.54 5.27
N LEU A 29 -5.39 0.29 5.12
CA LEU A 29 -6.56 -0.04 4.32
C LEU A 29 -7.84 0.59 4.89
N ALA A 30 -8.01 0.60 6.21
CA ALA A 30 -9.15 1.25 6.84
C ALA A 30 -9.19 2.76 6.55
N ARG A 31 -8.04 3.44 6.67
CA ARG A 31 -7.91 4.86 6.34
C ARG A 31 -8.22 5.10 4.86
N LEU A 32 -7.66 4.30 3.97
CA LEU A 32 -7.89 4.42 2.53
C LEU A 32 -9.37 4.22 2.14
N CYS A 33 -10.07 3.32 2.83
CA CYS A 33 -11.50 3.09 2.61
C CYS A 33 -12.40 4.10 3.35
N GLY A 34 -11.88 4.95 4.23
CA GLY A 34 -12.67 5.87 5.04
C GLY A 34 -13.54 5.17 6.10
N VAL A 35 -13.05 4.06 6.67
CA VAL A 35 -13.77 3.28 7.68
C VAL A 35 -12.93 3.06 8.93
N HIS A 36 -13.58 2.68 10.03
CA HIS A 36 -12.86 2.24 11.21
C HIS A 36 -12.15 0.90 10.96
N ARG A 37 -10.96 0.72 11.56
CA ARG A 37 -10.20 -0.55 11.52
C ARG A 37 -11.06 -1.77 11.88
N LYS A 38 -11.97 -1.62 12.84
CA LYS A 38 -12.90 -2.69 13.25
C LYS A 38 -13.82 -3.16 12.12
N ALA A 39 -14.17 -2.31 11.16
CA ALA A 39 -14.96 -2.70 9.99
C ALA A 39 -14.16 -3.60 9.05
N ILE A 40 -12.88 -3.28 8.80
CA ILE A 40 -11.95 -4.14 8.06
C ILE A 40 -11.77 -5.48 8.75
N GLN A 41 -11.50 -5.49 10.07
CA GLN A 41 -11.33 -6.73 10.82
C GLN A 41 -12.56 -7.64 10.77
N LYS A 42 -13.77 -7.07 10.91
CA LYS A 42 -15.02 -7.82 10.77
C LYS A 42 -15.17 -8.40 9.36
N LEU A 43 -14.78 -7.65 8.33
CA LEU A 43 -14.87 -8.12 6.95
C LEU A 43 -13.89 -9.26 6.66
N LEU A 44 -12.63 -9.11 7.10
CA LEU A 44 -11.61 -10.16 7.01
C LEU A 44 -12.02 -11.42 7.77
N PHE A 45 -12.61 -11.26 8.97
CA PHE A 45 -13.16 -12.39 9.72
C PHE A 45 -14.29 -13.08 8.93
N LYS A 46 -15.23 -12.33 8.35
CA LYS A 46 -16.28 -12.91 7.49
C LYS A 46 -15.73 -13.66 6.29
N LEU A 47 -14.67 -13.15 5.65
CA LEU A 47 -14.00 -13.84 4.54
C LEU A 47 -13.39 -15.18 4.95
N SER A 48 -12.97 -15.31 6.22
CA SER A 48 -12.48 -16.57 6.77
C SER A 48 -13.59 -17.57 7.12
N LEU A 49 -14.86 -17.12 7.20
CA LEU A 49 -16.01 -17.98 7.49
C LEU A 49 -16.59 -18.62 6.23
N ALA A 50 -16.88 -19.93 6.32
CA ALA A 50 -17.40 -20.69 5.19
C ALA A 50 -18.84 -20.33 4.78
N THR A 51 -19.69 -19.87 5.72
CA THR A 51 -21.15 -19.86 5.54
C THR A 51 -21.80 -18.48 5.49
N SER A 52 -21.03 -17.40 5.66
CA SER A 52 -21.61 -16.04 5.64
C SER A 52 -21.86 -15.56 4.22
N PRO A 53 -22.99 -14.88 3.93
CA PRO A 53 -23.18 -14.22 2.65
C PRO A 53 -22.09 -13.15 2.45
N LEU A 54 -21.44 -13.16 1.29
CA LEU A 54 -20.43 -12.16 0.91
C LEU A 54 -20.90 -11.38 -0.31
N ALA A 55 -20.28 -10.22 -0.49
CA ALA A 55 -20.35 -9.44 -1.71
C ALA A 55 -19.66 -10.20 -2.86
N GLU A 56 -20.11 -9.97 -4.09
CA GLU A 56 -19.63 -10.66 -5.29
C GLU A 56 -18.12 -10.45 -5.47
N CYS A 57 -17.64 -9.21 -5.32
CA CYS A 57 -16.20 -8.91 -5.43
C CYS A 57 -15.34 -9.60 -4.35
N LEU A 58 -15.94 -10.07 -3.24
CA LEU A 58 -15.24 -10.70 -2.12
C LEU A 58 -15.28 -12.23 -2.15
N GLU A 59 -16.23 -12.84 -2.88
CA GLU A 59 -16.36 -14.30 -2.98
C GLU A 59 -15.08 -15.01 -3.42
N PRO A 60 -14.28 -14.49 -4.38
CA PRO A 60 -13.03 -15.13 -4.79
C PRO A 60 -12.00 -15.29 -3.67
N TYR A 61 -12.15 -14.57 -2.56
CA TYR A 61 -11.22 -14.57 -1.42
C TYR A 61 -11.72 -15.39 -0.23
N ARG A 62 -12.90 -16.00 -0.32
CA ARG A 62 -13.45 -16.84 0.76
C ARG A 62 -12.51 -17.99 1.11
N GLY A 63 -12.18 -18.11 2.39
CA GLY A 63 -11.34 -19.18 2.94
C GLY A 63 -9.90 -19.21 2.41
N LYS A 64 -9.45 -18.17 1.68
CA LYS A 64 -8.09 -18.07 1.18
C LYS A 64 -7.17 -17.38 2.18
N ASP A 65 -5.86 -17.51 1.95
CA ASP A 65 -4.87 -16.74 2.70
C ASP A 65 -4.92 -15.27 2.25
N LEU A 66 -5.35 -14.40 3.16
CA LEU A 66 -5.58 -12.98 2.89
C LEU A 66 -4.35 -12.12 3.17
N GLU A 67 -3.33 -12.71 3.78
CA GLU A 67 -2.21 -12.00 4.38
C GLU A 67 -0.89 -12.35 3.73
N LEU A 68 0.04 -11.38 3.72
CA LEU A 68 1.44 -11.64 3.40
C LEU A 68 2.13 -12.16 4.66
N ARG A 69 2.49 -13.45 4.63
CA ARG A 69 3.21 -14.09 5.74
C ARG A 69 4.68 -13.70 5.73
N LEU A 70 5.06 -12.77 6.59
CA LEU A 70 6.45 -12.43 6.82
C LEU A 70 6.96 -13.18 8.05
N ARG A 71 7.97 -14.03 7.86
CA ARG A 71 8.73 -14.57 8.98
C ARG A 71 9.67 -13.48 9.50
N GLY A 72 9.40 -12.96 10.70
CA GLY A 72 10.49 -12.57 11.60
C GLY A 72 10.61 -11.11 12.05
N LYS A 73 9.78 -10.14 11.65
CA LYS A 73 9.84 -8.79 12.25
C LYS A 73 8.48 -8.09 12.22
N ASN A 74 8.01 -7.76 13.42
CA ASN A 74 6.79 -7.00 13.75
C ASN A 74 5.49 -7.64 13.27
N ASN A 75 4.58 -7.87 14.22
CA ASN A 75 3.31 -8.59 14.06
C ASN A 75 2.25 -7.78 13.27
N HIS A 76 2.68 -7.02 12.25
CA HIS A 76 1.79 -6.25 11.40
C HIS A 76 1.08 -7.19 10.45
N ARG A 77 -0.24 -7.22 10.58
CA ARG A 77 -1.12 -7.92 9.66
C ARG A 77 -1.15 -7.16 8.34
N ILE A 78 -0.47 -7.69 7.33
CA ILE A 78 -0.39 -7.09 6.00
C ILE A 78 -1.37 -7.81 5.09
N ILE A 79 -2.37 -7.09 4.62
CA ILE A 79 -3.39 -7.61 3.71
C ILE A 79 -2.84 -7.54 2.30
N ARG A 80 -2.93 -8.64 1.55
CA ARG A 80 -2.44 -8.71 0.16
C ARG A 80 -3.12 -7.66 -0.73
N SER A 81 -2.42 -7.18 -1.75
CA SER A 81 -2.88 -6.10 -2.63
C SER A 81 -4.16 -6.45 -3.39
N ASP A 82 -4.32 -7.70 -3.81
CA ASP A 82 -5.52 -8.21 -4.47
C ASP A 82 -6.74 -8.18 -3.52
N VAL A 83 -6.56 -8.62 -2.28
CA VAL A 83 -7.58 -8.53 -1.24
C VAL A 83 -7.89 -7.07 -0.89
N CYS A 84 -6.88 -6.20 -0.84
CA CYS A 84 -7.07 -4.76 -0.64
C CYS A 84 -7.96 -4.17 -1.73
N ALA A 85 -7.68 -4.49 -3.00
CA ALA A 85 -8.47 -4.02 -4.15
C ALA A 85 -9.93 -4.44 -4.03
N ALA A 86 -10.20 -5.71 -3.71
CA ALA A 86 -11.55 -6.22 -3.52
C ALA A 86 -12.29 -5.55 -2.35
N ILE A 87 -11.60 -5.26 -1.24
CA ILE A 87 -12.19 -4.54 -0.11
C ILE A 87 -12.51 -3.08 -0.47
N ILE A 88 -11.65 -2.42 -1.25
CA ILE A 88 -11.90 -1.07 -1.74
C ILE A 88 -13.11 -1.07 -2.69
N GLU A 89 -13.19 -2.05 -3.59
CA GLU A 89 -14.33 -2.24 -4.50
C GLU A 89 -15.64 -2.46 -3.72
N TYR A 90 -15.61 -3.32 -2.70
CA TYR A 90 -16.74 -3.55 -1.79
C TYR A 90 -17.27 -2.25 -1.19
N TYR A 91 -16.39 -1.43 -0.57
CA TYR A 91 -16.82 -0.15 0.01
C TYR A 91 -17.20 0.90 -1.03
N THR A 92 -16.87 0.69 -2.30
CA THR A 92 -17.25 1.58 -3.40
C THR A 92 -18.66 1.23 -3.93
N TYR A 93 -18.98 -0.06 -4.13
CA TYR A 93 -20.19 -0.45 -4.87
C TYR A 93 -21.19 -1.29 -4.06
N GLU A 94 -20.73 -2.25 -3.28
CA GLU A 94 -21.58 -3.31 -2.70
C GLU A 94 -21.89 -3.12 -1.20
N ALA A 95 -21.10 -2.32 -0.49
CA ALA A 95 -21.36 -2.01 0.91
C ALA A 95 -22.70 -1.28 1.07
N ARG A 96 -23.42 -1.59 2.16
CA ARG A 96 -24.68 -0.92 2.52
C ARG A 96 -24.53 0.60 2.56
N ILE A 97 -23.41 1.07 3.10
CA ILE A 97 -23.01 2.48 3.09
C ILE A 97 -21.73 2.57 2.27
N LYS A 98 -21.84 3.14 1.07
CA LYS A 98 -20.70 3.39 0.18
C LYS A 98 -19.82 4.48 0.77
N GLN A 99 -18.51 4.35 0.61
CA GLN A 99 -17.55 5.29 1.15
C GLN A 99 -16.97 6.17 0.03
N PRO A 100 -17.10 7.51 0.13
CA PRO A 100 -16.50 8.42 -0.84
C PRO A 100 -14.99 8.27 -0.94
N GLN A 101 -14.32 7.98 0.19
CA GLN A 101 -12.87 7.79 0.22
C GLN A 101 -12.43 6.50 -0.50
N ALA A 102 -13.16 5.40 -0.29
CA ALA A 102 -12.95 4.17 -1.07
C ALA A 102 -13.19 4.40 -2.57
N THR A 103 -14.24 5.14 -2.93
CA THR A 103 -14.54 5.49 -4.33
C THR A 103 -13.41 6.31 -4.98
N PHE A 104 -12.87 7.29 -4.24
CA PHE A 104 -11.73 8.08 -4.69
C PHE A 104 -10.49 7.21 -4.88
N ALA A 105 -10.18 6.35 -3.92
CA ALA A 105 -9.07 5.41 -3.99
C ALA A 105 -9.21 4.46 -5.18
N PHE A 106 -10.39 3.86 -5.35
CA PHE A 106 -10.71 2.96 -6.47
C PHE A 106 -10.44 3.63 -7.82
N ARG A 107 -10.94 4.86 -8.02
CA ARG A 107 -10.70 5.62 -9.26
C ARG A 107 -9.23 5.93 -9.49
N LYS A 108 -8.48 6.27 -8.44
CA LYS A 108 -7.03 6.52 -8.53
C LYS A 108 -6.28 5.26 -8.95
N PHE A 109 -6.61 4.11 -8.37
CA PHE A 109 -6.02 2.83 -8.73
C PHE A 109 -6.42 2.37 -10.13
N ALA A 110 -7.68 2.52 -10.53
CA ALA A 110 -8.13 2.20 -11.87
C ALA A 110 -7.38 3.04 -12.92
N LYS A 111 -7.22 4.34 -12.69
CA LYS A 111 -6.45 5.23 -13.57
C LYS A 111 -4.99 4.77 -13.68
N LEU A 112 -4.33 4.55 -12.55
CA LEU A 112 -2.94 4.09 -12.53
C LEU A 112 -2.80 2.71 -13.18
N GLY A 113 -3.71 1.78 -12.89
CA GLY A 113 -3.70 0.42 -13.40
C GLY A 113 -3.87 0.38 -14.92
N ILE A 114 -4.81 1.14 -15.48
CA ILE A 114 -5.00 1.26 -16.93
C ILE A 114 -3.74 1.85 -17.58
N GLU A 115 -3.19 2.92 -17.00
CA GLU A 115 -1.97 3.53 -17.52
C GLU A 115 -0.79 2.54 -17.52
N ARG A 116 -0.57 1.84 -16.41
CA ARG A 116 0.50 0.82 -16.29
C ARG A 116 0.29 -0.36 -17.21
N TRP A 117 -0.96 -0.80 -17.41
CA TRP A 117 -1.29 -1.84 -18.38
C TRP A 117 -0.89 -1.39 -19.79
N ILE A 118 -1.34 -0.22 -20.24
CA ILE A 118 -1.04 0.30 -21.57
C ILE A 118 0.48 0.43 -21.78
N GLN A 119 1.21 0.94 -20.79
CA GLN A 119 2.68 1.01 -20.81
C GLN A 119 3.31 -0.38 -20.97
N GLY A 120 2.79 -1.38 -20.25
CA GLY A 120 3.22 -2.77 -20.38
C GLY A 120 3.01 -3.35 -21.78
N ILE A 121 1.85 -3.10 -22.41
CA ILE A 121 1.57 -3.54 -23.79
C ILE A 121 2.48 -2.85 -24.79
N THR A 122 2.64 -1.53 -24.64
CA THR A 122 3.39 -0.71 -25.60
C THR A 122 4.91 -0.87 -25.48
N GLY A 123 5.38 -1.55 -24.43
CA GLY A 123 6.80 -1.63 -24.09
C GLY A 123 7.37 -0.28 -23.62
N TRP A 124 6.52 0.73 -23.38
CA TRP A 124 6.96 2.00 -22.85
C TRP A 124 7.45 1.81 -21.42
N GLN A 125 8.69 2.21 -21.16
CA GLN A 125 9.24 2.30 -19.82
C GLN A 125 9.52 3.76 -19.50
N PRO A 126 9.27 4.22 -18.27
CA PRO A 126 9.71 5.54 -17.86
C PRO A 126 11.23 5.58 -18.04
N THR A 127 11.72 6.48 -18.89
CA THR A 127 13.14 6.79 -18.93
C THR A 127 13.50 7.19 -17.52
N LEU A 128 14.31 6.38 -16.82
CA LEU A 128 14.85 6.77 -15.53
C LEU A 128 15.60 8.07 -15.81
N ALA A 129 15.02 9.20 -15.41
CA ALA A 129 15.70 10.47 -15.51
C ALA A 129 16.97 10.29 -14.69
N GLU A 130 18.12 10.18 -15.37
CA GLU A 130 19.41 10.22 -14.69
C GLU A 130 19.38 11.47 -13.81
N PRO A 131 19.68 11.33 -12.51
CA PRO A 131 19.67 12.47 -11.63
C PRO A 131 20.62 13.49 -12.23
N THR A 132 20.09 14.66 -12.60
CA THR A 132 20.88 15.66 -13.29
C THR A 132 22.02 16.05 -12.33
N ILE A 133 23.20 16.39 -12.83
CA ILE A 133 24.35 16.81 -12.00
C ILE A 133 23.94 17.90 -10.99
N ALA A 134 22.93 18.72 -11.30
CA ALA A 134 22.33 19.71 -10.40
C ALA A 134 21.65 19.10 -9.15
N GLN A 135 20.93 17.98 -9.29
CA GLN A 135 20.26 17.27 -8.20
C GLN A 135 21.29 16.57 -7.30
N LEU A 136 22.31 15.95 -7.89
CA LEU A 136 23.44 15.38 -7.14
C LEU A 136 24.20 16.44 -6.34
N LYS A 137 24.50 17.59 -6.96
CA LYS A 137 25.15 18.73 -6.28
C LYS A 137 24.32 19.28 -5.12
N LYS A 138 22.99 19.28 -5.25
CA LYS A 138 22.07 19.74 -4.18
C LYS A 138 22.08 18.75 -3.00
N SER A 139 22.04 17.45 -3.27
CA SER A 139 22.11 16.40 -2.25
C SER A 139 23.47 16.37 -1.53
N ILE A 140 24.58 16.56 -2.25
CA ILE A 140 25.92 16.66 -1.65
C ILE A 140 26.04 17.89 -0.74
N ARG A 141 25.51 19.05 -1.17
CA ARG A 141 25.51 20.28 -0.35
C ARG A 141 24.64 20.17 0.90
N SER A 142 23.53 19.43 0.85
CA SER A 142 22.72 19.19 2.05
C SER A 142 23.41 18.23 3.03
N LEU A 143 24.12 17.21 2.53
CA LEU A 143 24.86 16.26 3.37
C LEU A 143 26.05 16.92 4.08
N SER A 144 26.80 17.81 3.40
CA SER A 144 27.92 18.53 4.02
C SER A 144 27.46 19.51 5.10
N ARG A 145 26.27 20.13 4.94
CA ARG A 145 25.68 21.01 5.96
C ARG A 145 25.26 20.26 7.22
N SER A 146 24.72 19.05 7.07
CA SER A 146 24.31 18.21 8.21
C SER A 146 25.51 17.69 9.02
N GLN A 147 26.66 17.44 8.38
CA GLN A 147 27.88 17.01 9.06
C GLN A 147 28.58 18.15 9.81
N LEU A 148 28.47 19.40 9.33
CA LEU A 148 29.02 20.59 10.01
C LEU A 148 28.30 20.92 11.32
N ILE A 149 27.01 20.62 11.44
CA ILE A 149 26.21 20.92 12.65
C ILE A 149 26.55 19.96 13.80
N VAL A 150 26.95 18.72 13.50
CA VAL A 150 27.28 17.69 14.52
C VAL A 150 28.68 17.90 15.11
N MET A 151 29.59 18.57 14.40
CA MET A 151 30.96 18.82 14.89
C MET A 151 31.09 20.06 15.79
N SER A 152 30.06 20.90 15.91
CA SER A 152 30.08 22.12 16.73
C SER A 152 29.46 21.96 18.13
N SER A 153 28.96 20.79 18.51
CA SER A 153 28.21 20.56 19.76
C SER A 153 28.89 19.64 20.78
N THR A 154 30.19 19.36 20.65
CA THR A 154 30.95 18.48 21.57
C THR A 154 32.08 19.18 22.31
N THR A 155 31.93 20.46 22.64
CA THR A 155 32.89 21.15 23.51
C THR A 155 32.19 22.04 24.52
N THR A 156 31.67 21.44 25.59
CA THR A 156 31.84 21.94 26.97
C THR A 156 31.48 20.85 27.97
#